data_AF-I0H4E0-F1
#
_entry.id   AF-I0H4E0-F1
#
_cell.length_a   1.000
_cell.length_b   1.000
_cell.length_c   1.000
_cell.angle_alpha   90.00
_cell.angle_beta   90.00
_cell.angle_gamma   90.00
#
_symmetry.space_group_name_H-M   'P 1'
#
loop_
_entity.id
_entity.type
_entity.pdbx_description
1 polymer ?
#
loop_
_entity_poly.entity_id
_entity_poly.type
_entity_poly.pdbx_seq_one_letter_code
_entity_poly.pdbx_strand_id
1 'polypeptide(L)'
;MTDERSPALSVPPGPGVASDRRPQLLRIAQIGRWLAFPLTAVIGVLVTMAAHDLAGSVEPFRSLRDALHWAGYTLVVLNVTCLLVGALLQTPPAVIRRGRVRVGWITVAALLAHHLLVALVAVPIAAIAPEPDPDYGRYDPSTHYPVFLGFVLTGLTLVAMTGLVFFRDTPKVSADRSPLYNKPPKRRVDGIVLPLVMLGGLGWIGGLMSLISVLYHGLT
;
A
#
# COMPACT_ATOMS: atom_id res chain seq x y z
N MET A 1 43.43 -63.26 -21.58
CA MET A 1 43.21 -62.41 -20.38
C MET A 1 43.77 -61.04 -20.69
N THR A 2 42.92 -60.15 -21.17
CA THR A 2 43.24 -58.74 -21.41
C THR A 2 42.09 -57.94 -20.79
N ASP A 3 42.40 -57.31 -19.65
CA ASP A 3 41.52 -56.41 -18.92
C ASP A 3 41.27 -55.14 -19.75
N GLU A 4 40.10 -55.04 -20.38
CA GLU A 4 39.60 -53.75 -20.86
C GLU A 4 39.00 -52.98 -19.68
N ARG A 5 39.79 -52.06 -19.11
CA ARG A 5 39.30 -51.04 -18.19
C ARG A 5 38.39 -50.08 -18.96
N SER A 6 37.08 -50.19 -18.71
CA SER A 6 36.10 -49.16 -19.10
C SER A 6 36.53 -47.78 -18.58
N PRO A 7 36.56 -46.73 -19.42
CA PRO A 7 36.74 -45.38 -18.94
C PRO A 7 35.51 -44.97 -18.13
N ALA A 8 35.73 -44.64 -16.86
CA ALA A 8 34.71 -44.06 -16.00
C ALA A 8 34.17 -42.79 -16.65
N LEU A 9 32.94 -42.85 -17.13
CA LEU A 9 32.18 -41.71 -17.62
C LEU A 9 32.08 -40.71 -16.46
N SER A 10 32.81 -39.60 -16.52
CA SER A 10 32.68 -38.51 -15.56
C SER A 10 31.30 -37.88 -15.74
N VAL A 11 30.34 -38.28 -14.91
CA VAL A 11 29.02 -37.65 -14.83
C VAL A 11 29.23 -36.18 -14.47
N PRO A 12 28.77 -35.21 -15.28
CA PRO A 12 28.88 -33.80 -14.94
C PRO A 12 28.12 -33.54 -13.62
N PRO A 13 28.64 -32.68 -12.73
CA PRO A 13 27.96 -32.37 -11.48
C PRO A 13 26.56 -31.85 -11.79
N GLY A 14 25.55 -32.58 -11.31
CA GLY A 14 24.15 -32.26 -11.52
C GLY A 14 23.76 -30.90 -10.94
N PRO A 15 22.58 -30.36 -11.29
CA PRO A 15 22.08 -29.03 -10.91
C PRO A 15 21.73 -28.86 -9.41
N GLY A 16 22.57 -29.36 -8.50
CA GLY A 16 22.34 -29.38 -7.05
C GLY A 16 22.48 -28.02 -6.36
N VAL A 17 23.24 -27.07 -6.92
CA VAL A 17 23.48 -25.75 -6.28
C VAL A 17 22.28 -24.81 -6.41
N ALA A 18 21.44 -24.99 -7.43
CA ALA A 18 20.24 -24.17 -7.65
C ALA A 18 19.07 -24.54 -6.71
N SER A 19 19.06 -25.78 -6.20
CA SER A 19 18.03 -26.31 -5.29
C SER A 19 18.07 -25.60 -3.93
N ASP A 20 19.26 -25.41 -3.35
CA ASP A 20 19.42 -24.90 -1.98
C ASP A 20 19.24 -23.37 -1.85
N ARG A 21 19.45 -22.60 -2.91
CA ARG A 21 19.28 -21.13 -2.86
C ARG A 21 17.81 -20.70 -2.84
N ARG A 22 16.92 -21.49 -3.43
CA ARG A 22 15.50 -21.16 -3.54
C ARG A 22 14.77 -21.00 -2.20
N PRO A 23 14.91 -21.92 -1.21
CA PRO A 23 14.29 -21.73 0.10
C PRO A 23 14.85 -20.52 0.85
N GLN A 24 16.15 -20.23 0.73
CA GLN A 24 16.76 -19.05 1.34
C GLN A 24 16.22 -17.74 0.77
N LEU A 25 16.12 -17.62 -0.56
CA LEU A 25 15.56 -16.43 -1.22
C LEU A 25 14.10 -16.19 -0.84
N LEU A 26 13.29 -17.26 -0.72
CA LEU A 26 11.90 -17.14 -0.28
C LEU A 26 11.79 -16.65 1.18
N ARG A 27 12.71 -17.07 2.05
CA ARG A 27 12.78 -16.61 3.44
C ARG A 27 13.17 -15.12 3.50
N ILE A 28 14.17 -14.72 2.73
CA ILE A 28 14.59 -13.31 2.62
C ILE A 28 13.43 -12.45 2.08
N ALA A 29 12.73 -12.91 1.04
CA ALA A 29 11.57 -12.19 0.51
C ALA A 29 10.44 -12.05 1.53
N GLN A 30 10.19 -13.08 2.35
CA GLN A 30 9.21 -13.01 3.42
C GLN A 30 9.62 -11.98 4.48
N ILE A 31 10.87 -11.99 4.93
CA ILE A 31 11.40 -11.01 5.90
C ILE A 31 11.32 -9.59 5.32
N GLY A 32 11.78 -9.41 4.08
CA GLY A 32 11.74 -8.14 3.37
C GLY A 32 10.33 -7.56 3.27
N ARG A 33 9.32 -8.41 2.97
CA ARG A 33 7.90 -8.00 2.96
C ARG A 33 7.44 -7.45 4.31
N TRP A 34 7.85 -8.07 5.42
CA TRP A 34 7.46 -7.63 6.76
C TRP A 34 8.18 -6.37 7.21
N LEU A 35 9.46 -6.23 6.87
CA LEU A 35 10.24 -5.02 7.15
C LEU A 35 9.81 -3.83 6.28
N ALA A 36 9.29 -4.08 5.08
CA ALA A 36 8.82 -3.03 4.19
C ALA A 36 7.70 -2.18 4.82
N PHE A 37 6.84 -2.77 5.65
CA PHE A 37 5.73 -2.05 6.29
C PHE A 37 6.20 -0.94 7.26
N PRO A 38 6.95 -1.23 8.33
CA PRO A 38 7.45 -0.19 9.24
C PRO A 38 8.43 0.76 8.54
N LEU A 39 9.23 0.27 7.60
CA LEU A 39 10.15 1.14 6.85
C LEU A 39 9.38 2.16 5.98
N THR A 40 8.28 1.75 5.36
CA THR A 40 7.40 2.66 4.61
C THR A 40 6.83 3.75 5.51
N ALA A 41 6.38 3.39 6.72
CA ALA A 41 5.86 4.38 7.67
C ALA A 41 6.93 5.40 8.08
N VAL A 42 8.13 4.95 8.43
CA VAL A 42 9.25 5.83 8.81
C VAL A 42 9.62 6.77 7.66
N ILE A 43 9.82 6.24 6.46
CA ILE A 43 10.16 7.06 5.29
C ILE A 43 9.03 8.04 4.97
N GLY A 44 7.77 7.60 5.03
CA GLY A 44 6.61 8.45 4.80
C GLY A 44 6.57 9.65 5.74
N VAL A 45 6.80 9.42 7.03
CA VAL A 45 6.89 10.50 8.04
C VAL A 45 8.03 11.46 7.72
N LEU A 46 9.24 10.95 7.48
CA LEU A 46 10.42 11.79 7.19
C LEU A 46 10.23 12.65 5.94
N VAL A 47 9.68 12.08 4.86
CA VAL A 47 9.38 12.82 3.63
C VAL A 47 8.29 13.86 3.86
N THR A 48 7.27 13.54 4.68
CA THR A 48 6.21 14.50 5.02
C THR A 48 6.76 15.68 5.80
N MET A 49 7.67 15.44 6.76
CA MET A 49 8.36 16.51 7.49
C MET A 49 9.19 17.38 6.53
N ALA A 50 9.98 16.78 5.65
CA ALA A 50 10.77 17.53 4.68
C ALA A 50 9.88 18.33 3.70
N ALA A 51 8.79 17.74 3.23
CA ALA A 51 7.82 18.40 2.36
C ALA A 51 7.06 19.52 3.07
N HIS A 52 6.87 19.40 4.39
CA HIS A 52 6.29 20.46 5.20
C HIS A 52 7.25 21.66 5.30
N ASP A 53 8.52 21.42 5.57
CA ASP A 53 9.55 22.47 5.63
C ASP A 53 9.71 23.16 4.26
N LEU A 54 9.69 22.39 3.17
CA LEU A 54 9.75 22.89 1.79
C LEU A 54 8.52 23.73 1.41
N ALA A 55 7.34 23.39 1.91
CA ALA A 55 6.12 24.16 1.61
C ALA A 55 6.17 25.60 2.18
N GLY A 56 7.02 25.86 3.17
CA GLY A 56 7.28 27.21 3.67
C GLY A 56 8.14 28.06 2.74
N SER A 57 8.90 27.45 1.82
CA SER A 57 9.97 28.13 1.07
C SER A 57 9.73 28.22 -0.44
N VAL A 58 8.81 27.44 -1.00
CA VAL A 58 8.62 27.33 -2.46
C VAL A 58 7.15 27.54 -2.85
N GLU A 59 6.91 28.49 -3.76
CA GLU A 59 5.58 29.03 -4.08
C GLU A 59 4.50 28.00 -4.49
N PRO A 60 4.75 27.04 -5.41
CA PRO A 60 3.74 26.04 -5.76
C PRO A 60 3.33 25.14 -4.58
N PHE A 61 4.27 24.84 -3.68
CA PHE A 61 3.98 24.02 -2.49
C PHE A 61 3.26 24.83 -1.41
N ARG A 62 3.60 26.12 -1.27
CA ARG A 62 2.91 27.04 -0.38
C ARG A 62 1.44 27.21 -0.79
N SER A 63 1.18 27.50 -2.06
CA SER A 63 -0.18 27.65 -2.59
C SER A 63 -1.02 26.38 -2.38
N LEU A 64 -0.45 25.20 -2.64
CA LEU A 64 -1.15 23.94 -2.40
C LEU A 64 -1.43 23.68 -0.92
N ARG A 65 -0.47 24.00 -0.04
CA ARG A 65 -0.62 23.88 1.42
C ARG A 65 -1.75 24.78 1.92
N ASP A 66 -1.76 26.03 1.47
CA ASP A 66 -2.75 27.01 1.89
C ASP A 66 -4.15 26.61 1.36
N ALA A 67 -4.23 26.09 0.13
CA ALA A 67 -5.49 25.59 -0.46
C ALA A 67 -6.07 24.34 0.22
N LEU A 68 -5.24 23.50 0.84
CA LEU A 68 -5.66 22.27 1.52
C LEU A 68 -5.71 22.39 3.04
N HIS A 69 -5.37 23.56 3.59
CA HIS A 69 -4.90 23.73 4.96
C HIS A 69 -3.67 22.87 5.27
N TRP A 70 -2.98 23.24 6.35
CA TRP A 70 -1.79 22.54 6.79
C TRP A 70 -2.02 21.03 7.06
N ALA A 71 -3.14 20.69 7.72
CA ALA A 71 -3.47 19.31 8.05
C ALA A 71 -3.85 18.47 6.81
N GLY A 72 -4.55 19.07 5.84
CA GLY A 72 -4.92 18.35 4.61
C GLY A 72 -3.71 18.08 3.73
N TYR A 73 -2.85 19.08 3.56
CA TYR A 73 -1.59 18.94 2.82
C TYR A 73 -0.69 17.83 3.37
N THR A 74 -0.45 17.81 4.68
CA THR A 74 0.41 16.81 5.33
C THR A 74 -0.16 15.39 5.17
N LEU A 75 -1.48 15.21 5.31
CA LEU A 75 -2.13 13.91 5.11
C LEU A 75 -2.02 13.40 3.67
N VAL A 76 -2.20 14.29 2.67
CA VAL A 76 -2.05 13.92 1.26
C VAL A 76 -0.63 13.49 0.96
N VAL A 77 0.37 14.29 1.36
CA VAL A 77 1.79 13.99 1.15
C VAL A 77 2.19 12.67 1.81
N LEU A 78 1.78 12.46 3.07
CA LEU A 78 2.06 11.25 3.81
C LEU A 78 1.52 10.02 3.09
N ASN A 79 0.24 10.05 2.70
CA ASN A 79 -0.41 8.90 2.07
C ASN A 79 0.15 8.60 0.68
N VAL A 80 0.37 9.62 -0.16
CA VAL A 80 1.01 9.44 -1.48
C VAL A 80 2.42 8.88 -1.33
N THR A 81 3.21 9.37 -0.37
CA THR A 81 4.56 8.86 -0.12
C THR A 81 4.53 7.42 0.35
N CYS A 82 3.72 7.10 1.36
CA CYS A 82 3.57 5.74 1.88
C CYS A 82 3.11 4.78 0.78
N LEU A 83 2.20 5.20 -0.10
CA LEU A 83 1.75 4.41 -1.25
C LEU A 83 2.92 4.06 -2.17
N LEU A 84 3.71 5.05 -2.58
CA LEU A 84 4.81 4.87 -3.53
C LEU A 84 5.99 4.10 -2.92
N VAL A 85 6.42 4.48 -1.72
CA VAL A 85 7.51 3.81 -1.00
C VAL A 85 7.13 2.36 -0.68
N GLY A 86 5.89 2.13 -0.22
CA GLY A 86 5.37 0.80 0.02
C GLY A 86 5.40 -0.05 -1.24
N ALA A 87 4.93 0.48 -2.37
CA ALA A 87 4.99 -0.22 -3.66
C ALA A 87 6.43 -0.56 -4.09
N LEU A 88 7.36 0.39 -3.93
CA LEU A 88 8.77 0.19 -4.25
C LEU A 88 9.39 -0.92 -3.38
N LEU A 89 9.20 -0.86 -2.06
CA LEU A 89 9.76 -1.85 -1.12
C LEU A 89 9.13 -3.24 -1.27
N GLN A 90 7.88 -3.33 -1.71
CA GLN A 90 7.19 -4.60 -1.96
C GLN A 90 7.53 -5.22 -3.32
N THR A 91 8.10 -4.45 -4.26
CA THR A 91 8.42 -4.92 -5.62
C THR A 91 9.50 -6.02 -5.63
N PRO A 92 10.66 -5.92 -4.96
CA PRO A 92 11.67 -6.98 -4.96
C PRO A 92 11.15 -8.31 -4.37
N PRO A 93 10.49 -8.33 -3.19
CA PRO A 93 9.87 -9.54 -2.68
C PRO A 93 8.82 -10.13 -3.64
N ALA A 94 8.08 -9.27 -4.36
CA ALA A 94 7.12 -9.69 -5.37
C ALA A 94 7.80 -10.39 -6.55
N VAL A 95 8.89 -9.83 -7.08
CA VAL A 95 9.68 -10.45 -8.15
C VAL A 95 10.22 -11.82 -7.71
N ILE A 96 10.83 -11.91 -6.52
CA ILE A 96 11.41 -13.17 -6.01
C ILE A 96 10.35 -14.26 -5.87
N ARG A 97 9.14 -13.89 -5.42
CA ARG A 97 8.02 -14.83 -5.26
C ARG A 97 7.20 -15.05 -6.53
N ARG A 98 7.61 -14.48 -7.67
CA ARG A 98 6.85 -14.50 -8.94
C ARG A 98 5.43 -13.95 -8.79
N GLY A 99 5.29 -12.91 -7.98
CA GLY A 99 4.07 -12.14 -7.79
C GLY A 99 3.69 -11.33 -9.03
N ARG A 100 2.54 -10.67 -8.97
CA ARG A 100 1.94 -9.97 -10.11
C ARG A 100 2.44 -8.52 -10.18
N VAL A 101 3.73 -8.31 -10.41
CA VAL A 101 4.36 -6.98 -10.38
C VAL A 101 3.63 -5.96 -11.26
N ARG A 102 3.31 -6.33 -12.51
CA ARG A 102 2.56 -5.45 -13.44
C ARG A 102 1.19 -5.05 -12.90
N VAL A 103 0.43 -6.02 -12.37
CA VAL A 103 -0.92 -5.76 -11.83
C VAL A 103 -0.84 -4.95 -10.54
N GLY A 104 0.17 -5.21 -9.71
CA GLY A 104 0.46 -4.42 -8.52
C GLY A 104 0.69 -2.96 -8.86
N TRP A 105 1.54 -2.66 -9.86
CA TRP A 105 1.80 -1.29 -10.30
C TRP A 105 0.59 -0.62 -10.97
N ILE A 106 -0.22 -1.35 -11.76
CA ILE A 106 -1.50 -0.82 -12.28
C ILE A 106 -2.42 -0.44 -11.13
N THR A 107 -2.49 -1.29 -10.09
CA THR A 107 -3.30 -1.01 -8.90
C THR A 107 -2.76 0.20 -8.14
N VAL A 108 -1.44 0.30 -7.96
CA VAL A 108 -0.79 1.47 -7.34
C VAL A 108 -1.07 2.74 -8.12
N ALA A 109 -1.02 2.71 -9.46
CA ALA A 109 -1.36 3.86 -10.29
C ALA A 109 -2.83 4.28 -10.12
N ALA A 110 -3.75 3.31 -10.06
CA ALA A 110 -5.16 3.59 -9.78
C ALA A 110 -5.37 4.18 -8.37
N LEU A 111 -4.67 3.66 -7.37
CA LEU A 111 -4.69 4.21 -6.01
C LEU A 111 -4.11 5.62 -5.97
N LEU A 112 -3.02 5.89 -6.67
CA LEU A 112 -2.43 7.22 -6.76
C LEU A 112 -3.40 8.20 -7.40
N ALA A 113 -4.00 7.84 -8.54
CA ALA A 113 -5.02 8.66 -9.19
C ALA A 113 -6.20 8.94 -8.24
N HIS A 114 -6.63 7.94 -7.47
CA HIS A 114 -7.63 8.13 -6.44
C HIS A 114 -7.22 9.13 -5.35
N HIS A 115 -6.00 9.05 -4.82
CA HIS A 115 -5.50 10.00 -3.82
C HIS A 115 -5.46 11.44 -4.35
N LEU A 116 -5.04 11.61 -5.62
CA LEU A 116 -5.03 12.92 -6.27
C LEU A 116 -6.45 13.46 -6.48
N LEU A 117 -7.40 12.62 -6.86
CA LEU A 117 -8.81 13.01 -6.97
C LEU A 117 -9.39 13.42 -5.61
N VAL A 118 -9.09 12.68 -4.54
CA VAL A 118 -9.51 13.05 -3.18
C VAL A 118 -8.90 14.39 -2.77
N ALA A 119 -7.61 14.61 -3.05
CA ALA A 119 -6.96 15.90 -2.78
C ALA A 119 -7.61 17.05 -3.57
N LEU A 120 -7.97 16.84 -4.84
CA LEU A 120 -8.67 17.84 -5.65
C LEU A 120 -10.06 18.18 -5.08
N VAL A 121 -10.80 17.17 -4.62
CA VAL A 121 -12.11 17.36 -3.97
C VAL A 121 -11.96 17.99 -2.59
N ALA A 122 -10.82 17.77 -1.91
CA ALA A 122 -10.56 18.35 -0.61
C ALA A 122 -10.35 19.87 -0.65
N VAL A 123 -9.87 20.44 -1.75
CA VAL A 123 -9.69 21.90 -1.90
C VAL A 123 -11.01 22.68 -1.69
N PRO A 124 -12.11 22.41 -2.41
CA PRO A 124 -13.37 23.11 -2.16
C PRO A 124 -13.97 22.78 -0.78
N ILE A 125 -13.67 21.61 -0.21
CA ILE A 125 -14.11 21.26 1.15
C ILE A 125 -13.34 22.09 2.19
N ALA A 126 -12.03 22.27 2.01
CA ALA A 126 -11.20 23.10 2.87
C ALA A 126 -11.71 24.54 2.90
N ALA A 127 -12.11 25.09 1.75
CA ALA A 127 -12.64 26.45 1.64
C ALA A 127 -13.92 26.71 2.46
N ILE A 128 -14.67 25.68 2.82
CA ILE A 128 -15.90 25.77 3.64
C ILE A 128 -15.73 25.19 5.04
N ALA A 129 -14.57 24.60 5.33
CA ALA A 129 -14.24 24.06 6.64
C ALA A 129 -13.47 25.12 7.45
N PRO A 130 -13.82 25.37 8.72
CA PRO A 130 -13.02 26.23 9.58
C PRO A 130 -11.59 25.66 9.71
N GLU A 131 -10.57 26.52 9.81
CA GLU A 131 -9.26 26.06 10.27
C GLU A 131 -9.35 25.58 11.72
N PRO A 132 -8.58 24.55 12.12
CA PRO A 132 -8.57 24.09 13.50
C PRO A 132 -8.09 25.16 14.47
N ASP A 133 -8.93 25.49 15.43
CA ASP A 133 -8.63 26.45 16.49
C ASP A 133 -8.11 25.69 17.72
N PRO A 134 -6.84 25.89 18.12
CA PRO A 134 -6.29 25.22 19.30
C PRO A 134 -7.03 25.58 20.60
N ASP A 135 -7.79 26.68 20.64
CA ASP A 135 -8.50 27.18 21.82
C ASP A 135 -9.94 26.64 21.94
N TYR A 136 -10.53 26.03 20.89
CA TYR A 136 -11.91 25.52 20.89
C TYR A 136 -12.13 24.24 21.73
N GLY A 137 -11.08 23.71 22.36
CA GLY A 137 -11.17 22.55 23.24
C GLY A 137 -11.57 21.25 22.51
N ARG A 138 -12.35 20.38 23.17
CA ARG A 138 -12.60 18.99 22.73
C ARG A 138 -13.66 18.86 21.61
N TYR A 139 -14.35 19.94 21.26
CA TYR A 139 -15.50 19.93 20.35
C TYR A 139 -15.34 20.98 19.24
N ASP A 140 -14.18 20.97 18.58
CA ASP A 140 -13.95 21.82 17.43
C ASP A 140 -14.48 21.13 16.15
N PRO A 141 -15.55 21.65 15.50
CA PRO A 141 -16.10 21.09 14.27
C PRO A 141 -15.11 21.13 13.09
N SER A 142 -14.06 21.96 13.16
CA SER A 142 -12.95 21.97 12.18
C SER A 142 -12.22 20.62 12.08
N THR A 143 -12.26 19.81 13.15
CA THR A 143 -11.54 18.54 13.24
C THR A 143 -12.07 17.48 12.29
N HIS A 144 -13.29 17.65 11.77
CA HIS A 144 -13.90 16.71 10.84
C HIS A 144 -13.22 16.68 9.45
N TYR A 145 -12.63 17.80 9.00
CA TYR A 145 -11.92 17.87 7.73
C TYR A 145 -10.65 16.97 7.68
N PRO A 146 -9.69 17.10 8.62
CA PRO A 146 -8.53 16.21 8.63
C PRO A 146 -8.91 14.76 8.94
N VAL A 147 -9.96 14.52 9.74
CA VAL A 147 -10.49 13.17 10.01
C VAL A 147 -11.06 12.53 8.74
N PHE A 148 -11.82 13.27 7.93
CA PHE A 148 -12.30 12.83 6.62
C PHE A 148 -11.13 12.36 5.73
N LEU A 149 -10.12 13.22 5.56
CA LEU A 149 -8.95 12.90 4.74
C LEU A 149 -8.17 11.71 5.29
N GLY A 150 -7.96 11.66 6.60
CA GLY A 150 -7.27 10.56 7.26
C GLY A 150 -7.96 9.23 6.98
N PHE A 151 -9.28 9.17 7.09
CA PHE A 151 -10.05 7.95 6.86
C PHE A 151 -10.09 7.51 5.40
N VAL A 152 -10.31 8.43 4.46
CA VAL A 152 -10.45 8.11 3.03
C VAL A 152 -9.11 7.69 2.41
N LEU A 153 -8.01 8.35 2.80
CA LEU A 153 -6.68 8.07 2.24
C LEU A 153 -6.02 6.85 2.90
N THR A 154 -5.98 6.80 4.24
CA THR A 154 -5.17 5.80 4.96
C THR A 154 -5.63 4.37 4.72
N GLY A 155 -6.94 4.14 4.62
CA GLY A 155 -7.50 2.80 4.40
C GLY A 155 -6.95 2.14 3.13
N LEU A 156 -6.74 2.91 2.06
CA LEU A 156 -6.23 2.42 0.79
C LEU A 156 -4.69 2.40 0.74
N THR A 157 -4.02 3.34 1.42
CA THR A 157 -2.55 3.33 1.56
C THR A 157 -2.05 2.05 2.22
N LEU A 158 -2.76 1.55 3.23
CA LEU A 158 -2.42 0.30 3.92
C LEU A 158 -2.40 -0.92 2.99
N VAL A 159 -3.23 -0.92 1.94
CA VAL A 159 -3.28 -2.00 0.94
C VAL A 159 -1.97 -2.07 0.14
N ALA A 160 -1.36 -0.92 -0.18
CA ALA A 160 -0.07 -0.88 -0.85
C ALA A 160 1.09 -1.21 0.11
N MET A 161 1.07 -0.67 1.33
CA MET A 161 2.11 -0.92 2.33
C MET A 161 2.27 -2.42 2.67
N THR A 162 1.15 -3.16 2.71
CA THR A 162 1.12 -4.59 3.03
C THR A 162 1.48 -5.50 1.84
N GLY A 163 1.63 -4.90 0.65
CA GLY A 163 1.97 -5.60 -0.59
C GLY A 163 0.84 -6.45 -1.15
N LEU A 164 -0.40 -6.31 -0.66
CA LEU A 164 -1.54 -7.16 -1.03
C LEU A 164 -1.73 -7.24 -2.55
N VAL A 165 -1.56 -6.11 -3.22
CA VAL A 165 -1.74 -5.95 -4.68
C VAL A 165 -0.73 -6.77 -5.50
N PHE A 166 0.41 -7.14 -4.90
CA PHE A 166 1.49 -7.89 -5.55
C PHE A 166 1.41 -9.40 -5.33
N PHE A 167 0.86 -9.85 -4.19
CA PHE A 167 0.92 -11.25 -3.74
C PHE A 167 -0.41 -12.02 -3.77
N ARG A 168 -1.48 -11.45 -4.33
CA ARG A 168 -2.78 -12.14 -4.39
C ARG A 168 -2.66 -13.44 -5.20
N ASP A 169 -2.90 -14.57 -4.54
CA ASP A 169 -2.87 -15.91 -5.16
C ASP A 169 -3.80 -15.94 -6.38
N THR A 170 -3.21 -16.18 -7.55
CA THR A 170 -3.99 -16.65 -8.69
C THR A 170 -4.44 -18.07 -8.40
N PRO A 171 -5.74 -18.40 -8.51
CA PRO A 171 -6.14 -19.80 -8.50
C PRO A 171 -5.35 -20.49 -9.61
N LYS A 172 -4.53 -21.47 -9.25
CA LYS A 172 -3.92 -22.34 -10.25
C LYS A 172 -5.08 -23.02 -10.96
N VAL A 173 -5.35 -22.58 -12.19
CA VAL A 173 -6.14 -23.38 -13.12
C VAL A 173 -5.29 -24.60 -13.38
N SER A 174 -5.54 -25.65 -12.61
CA SER A 174 -4.99 -26.98 -12.87
C SER A 174 -5.44 -27.33 -14.28
N ALA A 175 -4.49 -27.38 -15.21
CA ALA A 175 -4.70 -27.95 -16.54
C ALA A 175 -4.93 -29.48 -16.48
N ASP A 176 -4.88 -30.08 -15.29
CA ASP A 176 -5.19 -31.47 -15.07
C ASP A 176 -6.70 -31.63 -14.80
N ARG A 177 -7.41 -31.93 -15.88
CA ARG A 177 -8.81 -32.36 -15.89
C ARG A 177 -8.89 -33.72 -15.20
N SER A 178 -9.44 -33.76 -13.98
CA SER A 178 -10.20 -34.93 -13.53
C SER A 178 -11.57 -34.45 -13.03
N PRO A 179 -12.69 -34.85 -13.66
CA PRO A 179 -14.02 -34.31 -13.34
C PRO A 179 -14.61 -34.83 -12.02
N LEU A 180 -13.86 -35.63 -11.24
CA LEU A 180 -14.42 -36.44 -10.16
C LEU A 180 -14.06 -35.99 -8.74
N TYR A 181 -13.20 -35.00 -8.54
CA TYR A 181 -12.93 -34.48 -7.18
C TYR A 181 -12.58 -32.98 -7.20
N ASN A 182 -13.50 -32.15 -7.68
CA ASN A 182 -13.40 -30.70 -7.50
C ASN A 182 -13.79 -30.32 -6.06
N LYS A 183 -12.89 -30.56 -5.09
CA LYS A 183 -12.92 -29.71 -3.90
C LYS A 183 -12.60 -28.29 -4.38
N PRO A 184 -13.45 -27.28 -4.12
CA PRO A 184 -13.12 -25.91 -4.48
C PRO A 184 -11.76 -25.60 -3.86
N PRO A 185 -10.83 -24.96 -4.61
CA PRO A 185 -9.57 -24.56 -4.03
C PRO A 185 -9.90 -23.78 -2.76
N LYS A 186 -9.49 -24.30 -1.58
CA LYS A 186 -9.66 -23.60 -0.31
C LYS A 186 -8.97 -22.27 -0.51
N ARG A 187 -9.77 -21.24 -0.78
CA ARG A 187 -9.33 -19.85 -0.95
C ARG A 187 -8.76 -19.49 0.40
N ARG A 188 -7.45 -19.69 0.57
CA ARG A 188 -6.73 -19.29 1.77
C ARG A 188 -6.65 -17.78 1.67
N VAL A 189 -7.74 -17.12 2.06
CA VAL A 189 -7.70 -15.69 2.30
C VAL A 189 -6.74 -15.58 3.47
N ASP A 190 -5.53 -15.09 3.19
CA ASP A 190 -4.55 -14.75 4.22
C ASP A 190 -5.32 -13.99 5.31
N GLY A 191 -5.32 -14.50 6.55
CA GLY A 191 -6.23 -14.04 7.61
C GLY A 191 -6.11 -12.55 7.96
N ILE A 192 -5.09 -11.88 7.44
CA ILE A 192 -4.79 -10.45 7.59
C ILE A 192 -5.48 -9.60 6.51
N VAL A 193 -5.80 -10.18 5.35
CA VAL A 193 -6.38 -9.48 4.20
C VAL A 193 -7.80 -9.02 4.47
N LEU A 194 -8.61 -9.91 5.07
CA LEU A 194 -9.99 -9.59 5.41
C LEU A 194 -10.08 -8.43 6.42
N PRO A 195 -9.32 -8.43 7.54
CA PRO A 195 -9.22 -7.27 8.42
C PRO A 195 -8.80 -5.98 7.71
N LEU A 196 -7.80 -6.03 6.81
CA LEU A 196 -7.34 -4.83 6.09
C LEU A 196 -8.40 -4.26 5.14
N VAL A 197 -9.12 -5.14 4.42
CA VAL A 197 -10.22 -4.73 3.55
C VAL A 197 -11.37 -4.16 4.38
N MET A 198 -11.69 -4.77 5.53
CA MET A 198 -12.68 -4.23 6.47
C MET A 198 -12.26 -2.89 7.04
N LEU A 199 -10.97 -2.71 7.38
CA LEU A 199 -10.43 -1.44 7.86
C LEU A 199 -10.55 -0.34 6.79
N GLY A 200 -10.27 -0.68 5.53
CA GLY A 200 -10.48 0.22 4.39
C GLY A 200 -11.95 0.60 4.21
N GLY A 201 -12.87 -0.37 4.29
CA GLY A 201 -14.31 -0.12 4.20
C GLY A 201 -14.84 0.75 5.36
N LEU A 202 -14.39 0.47 6.59
CA LEU A 202 -14.72 1.27 7.77
C LEU A 202 -14.17 2.70 7.65
N GLY A 203 -12.97 2.85 7.07
CA GLY A 203 -12.41 4.15 6.76
C GLY A 203 -13.32 4.95 5.83
N TRP A 204 -13.80 4.35 4.73
CA TRP A 204 -14.74 5.03 3.84
C TRP A 204 -16.04 5.48 4.51
N ILE A 205 -16.61 4.65 5.39
CA ILE A 205 -17.81 5.02 6.16
C ILE A 205 -17.51 6.19 7.10
N GLY A 206 -16.42 6.13 7.86
CA GLY A 206 -15.99 7.21 8.74
C GLY A 206 -15.68 8.52 8.00
N GLY A 207 -15.07 8.42 6.83
CA GLY A 207 -14.83 9.52 5.91
C GLY A 207 -16.14 10.14 5.42
N LEU A 208 -17.09 9.34 4.96
CA LEU A 208 -18.40 9.83 4.53
C LEU A 208 -19.16 10.55 5.66
N MET A 209 -19.18 9.96 6.86
CA MET A 209 -19.82 10.60 8.02
C MET A 209 -19.17 11.93 8.39
N SER A 210 -17.84 11.99 8.34
CA SER A 210 -17.08 13.21 8.62
C SER A 210 -17.32 14.27 7.54
N LEU A 211 -17.41 13.88 6.27
CA LEU A 211 -17.77 14.78 5.16
C LEU A 211 -19.17 15.37 5.34
N ILE A 212 -20.15 14.53 5.71
CA ILE A 212 -21.52 15.00 5.98
C ILE A 212 -21.51 16.01 7.12
N SER A 213 -20.73 15.78 8.18
CA SER A 213 -20.58 16.72 9.30
C SER A 213 -20.01 18.06 8.84
N VAL A 214 -18.92 18.05 8.05
CA VAL A 214 -18.32 19.27 7.49
C VAL A 214 -19.34 20.03 6.64
N LEU A 215 -20.06 19.33 5.76
CA LEU A 215 -21.05 19.96 4.89
C LEU A 215 -22.23 20.53 5.67
N TYR A 216 -22.70 19.81 6.70
CA TYR A 216 -23.81 20.27 7.53
C TYR A 216 -23.43 21.54 8.29
N HIS A 217 -22.28 21.55 8.97
CA HIS A 217 -21.85 22.69 9.78
C HIS A 217 -21.29 23.86 8.96
N GLY A 218 -20.71 23.61 7.78
CA GLY A 218 -20.18 24.67 6.92
C GLY A 218 -21.26 25.43 6.13
N LEU A 219 -22.50 24.92 6.06
CA LEU A 219 -23.61 25.51 5.30
C LEU A 219 -24.72 26.12 6.16
N THR A 220 -24.67 25.93 7.48
CA THR A 220 -25.65 26.47 8.45
C THR A 220 -25.05 27.60 9.25
#